data_AF-A0A7J6M4I1-F1
#
_entry.id   AF-A0A7J6M4I1-F1
#
_cell.length_a   1.000
_cell.length_b   1.000
_cell.length_c   1.000
_cell.angle_alpha   90.00
_cell.angle_beta   90.00
_cell.angle_gamma   90.00
#
_symmetry.space_group_name_H-M   'P 1'
#
loop_
_entity.id
_entity.type
_entity.pdbx_description
1 polymer ?
#
loop_
_entity_poly.entity_id
_entity_poly.type
_entity_poly.pdbx_seq_one_letter_code
_entity_poly.pdbx_strand_id
1 'polypeptide(L)'
;MVTSVSLLFILLLTRVEVSSGSSSHAYIKVIPEEYPQTAKADQIFVCPYDSLPTKLGAWPSESIIINGSACMDRQELGLFHNQDTALECFSRVTDDVTKVMDELEMPVFLIAGSLLGWYRHNQSQVPWDLDSDVGLMRDDCDAAFKRYGGDYDNILDLLEDKMGPGYHIAARLTGVGSELPSDSFTGCNTDEFYVRMDYKGQTCHVDVWMLSQQDKWSREADKKCKCPDSVEFPRVCRWPNACSSVSDLVPPSWSTQTGGNYTANVMIPNKPIDVLQNEYGNIGLYNMKRIPVNYNFRNFALVVGDPIDWVEDQVPTARPILWDMPANPLFVSIFGTSVILLLCALIAFCVYKRKRSHRVAYTSLEMQQPPSTALAGTAIDDEV
;
A
#
# COMPACT_ATOMS: atom_id res chain seq x y z
N MET A 1 -2.08 41.02 46.47
CA MET A 1 -0.65 41.04 46.14
C MET A 1 -0.28 39.66 45.63
N VAL A 2 0.17 39.59 44.38
CA VAL A 2 0.26 38.37 43.56
C VAL A 2 1.52 37.60 43.91
N THR A 3 1.36 36.33 44.27
CA THR A 3 2.44 35.33 44.37
C THR A 3 2.70 34.74 42.99
N SER A 4 3.94 34.84 42.52
CA SER A 4 4.40 34.31 41.24
C SER A 4 4.87 32.87 41.43
N VAL A 5 4.23 31.91 40.74
CA VAL A 5 4.68 30.52 40.65
C VAL A 5 5.25 30.32 39.26
N SER A 6 6.56 30.20 39.16
CA SER A 6 7.26 29.83 37.92
C SER A 6 7.13 28.32 37.70
N LEU A 7 6.30 27.89 36.74
CA LEU A 7 6.30 26.51 36.24
C LEU A 7 7.45 26.35 35.24
N LEU A 8 8.47 25.58 35.64
CA LEU A 8 9.55 25.14 34.77
C LEU A 8 9.06 23.91 33.99
N PHE A 9 8.74 24.08 32.70
CA PHE A 9 8.46 22.96 31.80
C PHE A 9 9.78 22.24 31.46
N ILE A 10 10.00 21.09 32.11
CA ILE A 10 11.02 20.13 31.69
C ILE A 10 10.44 19.37 30.49
N LEU A 11 10.91 19.72 29.28
CA LEU A 11 10.77 18.87 28.11
C LEU A 11 11.60 17.60 28.33
N LEU A 12 10.95 16.54 28.82
CA LEU A 12 11.45 15.18 28.67
C LEU A 12 11.35 14.81 27.19
N LEU A 13 12.42 15.06 26.45
CA LEU A 13 12.69 14.35 25.20
C LEU A 13 13.04 12.90 25.57
N THR A 14 12.03 12.05 25.70
CA THR A 14 12.22 10.61 25.62
C THR A 14 12.67 10.31 24.18
N ARG A 15 13.98 10.11 24.00
CA ARG A 15 14.45 9.29 22.90
C ARG A 15 13.76 7.93 23.05
N VAL A 16 12.82 7.63 22.17
CA VAL A 16 12.45 6.26 21.91
C VAL A 16 13.69 5.62 21.30
N GLU A 17 14.50 5.00 22.13
CA GLU A 17 15.40 3.96 21.66
C GLU A 17 14.49 2.89 21.07
N VAL A 18 14.42 2.83 19.73
CA VAL A 18 13.99 1.63 19.05
C VAL A 18 14.96 0.57 19.55
N SER A 19 14.53 -0.26 20.50
CA SER A 19 15.29 -1.45 20.83
C SER A 19 15.47 -2.15 19.50
N SER A 20 16.72 -2.40 19.13
CA SER A 20 17.03 -3.46 18.19
C SER A 20 16.51 -4.73 18.88
N GLY A 21 15.21 -5.00 18.72
CA GLY A 21 14.61 -6.26 19.11
C GLY A 21 15.51 -7.30 18.48
N SER A 22 16.19 -8.08 19.33
CA SER A 22 16.81 -9.30 18.86
C SER A 22 15.72 -10.04 18.12
N SER A 23 15.88 -10.22 16.81
CA SER A 23 14.94 -11.03 16.05
C SER A 23 14.73 -12.34 16.80
N SER A 24 13.49 -12.80 16.88
CA SER A 24 13.15 -14.07 17.52
C SER A 24 13.91 -15.25 16.90
N HIS A 25 14.46 -15.06 15.70
CA HIS A 25 15.11 -16.07 14.88
C HIS A 25 16.45 -15.57 14.33
N ALA A 26 17.53 -16.31 14.58
CA ALA A 26 18.83 -15.99 14.00
C ALA A 26 18.92 -16.41 12.51
N TYR A 27 18.24 -17.50 12.16
CA TYR A 27 18.31 -18.13 10.85
C TYR A 27 16.95 -18.63 10.39
N ILE A 28 16.78 -18.73 9.06
CA ILE A 28 15.59 -19.29 8.43
C ILE A 28 16.03 -20.42 7.50
N LYS A 29 15.46 -21.61 7.69
CA LYS A 29 15.55 -22.71 6.73
C LYS A 29 14.48 -22.52 5.67
N VAL A 30 14.85 -21.93 4.54
CA VAL A 30 13.96 -21.67 3.41
C VAL A 30 13.49 -23.00 2.82
N ILE A 31 12.17 -23.13 2.62
CA ILE A 31 11.55 -24.29 2.00
C ILE A 31 11.19 -23.91 0.56
N PRO A 32 11.95 -24.36 -0.44
CA PRO A 32 11.70 -23.95 -1.81
C PRO A 32 10.37 -24.48 -2.36
N GLU A 33 9.96 -25.68 -2.01
CA GLU A 33 8.73 -26.26 -2.54
C GLU A 33 7.46 -25.63 -1.95
N GLU A 34 7.58 -24.86 -0.87
CA GLU A 34 6.44 -24.28 -0.17
C GLU A 34 5.98 -23.00 -0.86
N TYR A 35 4.70 -22.97 -1.23
CA TYR A 35 4.08 -21.79 -1.78
C TYR A 35 3.65 -20.85 -0.65
N PRO A 36 3.87 -19.53 -0.79
CA PRO A 36 3.34 -18.53 0.15
C PRO A 36 1.84 -18.66 0.45
N GLN A 37 1.09 -19.24 -0.50
CA GLN A 37 -0.36 -19.45 -0.41
C GLN A 37 -0.77 -20.56 0.57
N THR A 38 0.09 -21.57 0.74
CA THR A 38 -0.15 -22.75 1.58
C THR A 38 0.69 -22.73 2.86
N ALA A 39 1.72 -21.88 2.90
CA ALA A 39 2.58 -21.69 4.05
C ALA A 39 1.78 -21.28 5.29
N LYS A 40 2.20 -21.81 6.45
CA LYS A 40 1.65 -21.37 7.73
C LYS A 40 2.11 -19.95 8.05
N ALA A 41 1.33 -19.21 8.85
CA ALA A 41 1.64 -17.84 9.19
C ALA A 41 3.01 -17.65 9.89
N ASP A 42 3.44 -18.64 10.69
CA ASP A 42 4.74 -18.68 11.37
C ASP A 42 5.92 -19.05 10.45
N GLN A 43 5.65 -19.42 9.20
CA GLN A 43 6.65 -19.71 8.18
C GLN A 43 6.87 -18.54 7.21
N ILE A 44 6.13 -17.45 7.35
CA ILE A 44 6.16 -16.30 6.45
C ILE A 44 6.98 -15.18 7.08
N PHE A 45 8.04 -14.80 6.38
CA PHE A 45 8.96 -13.74 6.80
C PHE A 45 9.03 -12.64 5.74
N VAL A 46 9.26 -11.41 6.18
CA VAL A 46 9.52 -10.26 5.31
C VAL A 46 10.95 -9.81 5.52
N CYS A 47 11.81 -10.03 4.53
CA CYS A 47 13.24 -9.80 4.61
C CYS A 47 13.70 -8.64 3.72
N PRO A 48 14.60 -7.75 4.18
CA PRO A 48 15.26 -6.81 3.29
C PRO A 48 15.91 -7.55 2.13
N TYR A 49 15.61 -7.16 0.90
CA TYR A 49 16.04 -7.91 -0.28
C TYR A 49 17.57 -7.98 -0.38
N ASP A 50 18.26 -6.92 0.00
CA ASP A 50 19.72 -6.82 -0.05
C ASP A 50 20.42 -7.65 1.04
N SER A 51 19.68 -8.14 2.05
CA SER A 51 20.23 -9.09 3.03
C SER A 51 20.11 -10.54 2.58
N LEU A 52 19.40 -10.82 1.48
CA LEU A 52 19.28 -12.16 0.93
C LEU A 52 20.51 -12.54 0.10
N PRO A 53 20.88 -13.83 0.04
CA PRO A 53 21.99 -14.28 -0.79
C PRO A 53 21.82 -13.88 -2.27
N THR A 54 22.82 -13.20 -2.83
CA THR A 54 22.80 -12.69 -4.21
C THR A 54 22.86 -13.77 -5.31
N LYS A 55 23.07 -15.04 -4.95
CA LYS A 55 23.22 -16.18 -5.88
C LYS A 55 22.00 -17.12 -5.93
N LEU A 56 20.79 -16.61 -5.72
CA LEU A 56 19.57 -17.42 -5.83
C LEU A 56 19.04 -17.41 -7.27
N GLY A 57 19.86 -17.88 -8.22
CA GLY A 57 19.61 -17.81 -9.67
C GLY A 57 18.20 -18.21 -10.10
N ALA A 58 18.03 -19.45 -10.59
CA ALA A 58 16.70 -20.07 -10.62
C ALA A 58 16.29 -20.41 -9.18
N TRP A 59 14.97 -20.57 -8.96
CA TRP A 59 14.40 -21.05 -7.70
C TRP A 59 15.30 -22.13 -7.04
N PRO A 60 15.70 -22.01 -5.75
CA PRO A 60 16.51 -23.06 -5.14
C PRO A 60 15.74 -24.38 -5.24
N SER A 61 16.39 -25.46 -5.68
CA SER A 61 15.77 -26.79 -5.78
C SER A 61 15.87 -27.60 -4.47
N GLU A 62 16.53 -27.04 -3.46
CA GLU A 62 16.80 -27.67 -2.17
C GLU A 62 16.73 -26.60 -1.07
N SER A 63 16.38 -27.02 0.15
CA SER A 63 16.32 -26.10 1.29
C SER A 63 17.66 -25.44 1.55
N ILE A 64 17.64 -24.13 1.79
CA ILE A 64 18.82 -23.34 2.15
C ILE A 64 18.64 -22.69 3.51
N ILE A 65 19.72 -22.49 4.23
CA ILE A 65 19.72 -21.70 5.47
C ILE A 65 20.20 -20.30 5.13
N ILE A 66 19.40 -19.30 5.49
CA ILE A 66 19.77 -17.88 5.37
C ILE A 66 19.90 -17.24 6.75
N ASN A 67 20.70 -16.17 6.83
CA ASN A 67 20.71 -15.30 7.99
C ASN A 67 19.37 -14.55 8.03
N GLY A 68 18.56 -14.84 9.05
CA GLY A 68 17.22 -14.29 9.24
C GLY A 68 17.19 -13.06 10.14
N SER A 69 18.30 -12.66 10.75
CA SER A 69 18.33 -11.61 11.78
C SER A 69 17.80 -10.23 11.36
N ALA A 70 17.74 -9.96 10.05
CA ALA A 70 17.18 -8.72 9.49
C ALA A 70 15.74 -8.90 8.96
N CYS A 71 15.22 -10.12 8.95
CA CYS A 71 13.87 -10.43 8.56
C CYS A 71 12.89 -10.17 9.71
N MET A 72 11.64 -9.90 9.36
CA MET A 72 10.53 -9.83 10.29
C MET A 72 9.66 -11.06 10.13
N ASP A 73 9.42 -11.78 11.22
CA ASP A 73 8.35 -12.78 11.27
C ASP A 73 6.96 -12.11 11.35
N ARG A 74 5.90 -12.92 11.43
CA ARG A 74 4.52 -12.42 11.50
C ARG A 74 4.27 -11.54 12.73
N GLN A 75 4.86 -11.87 13.88
CA GLN A 75 4.68 -11.14 15.13
C GLN A 75 5.42 -9.80 15.07
N GLU A 76 6.67 -9.82 14.62
CA GLU A 76 7.51 -8.63 14.44
C GLU A 76 6.89 -7.68 13.41
N LEU A 77 6.37 -8.21 12.29
CA LEU A 77 5.64 -7.42 11.30
C LEU A 77 4.36 -6.82 11.89
N GLY A 78 3.63 -7.57 12.71
CA GLY A 78 2.43 -7.09 13.40
C GLY A 78 2.69 -5.92 14.34
N LEU A 79 3.87 -5.90 14.98
CA LEU A 79 4.32 -4.81 15.85
C LEU A 79 4.92 -3.63 15.08
N PHE A 80 5.52 -3.88 13.92
CA PHE A 80 6.10 -2.86 13.07
C PHE A 80 5.04 -1.82 12.68
N HIS A 81 5.21 -0.58 13.15
CA HIS A 81 4.22 0.50 12.99
C HIS A 81 2.78 0.15 13.43
N ASN A 82 2.62 -0.79 14.38
CA ASN A 82 1.31 -1.24 14.87
C ASN A 82 0.41 -1.79 13.74
N GLN A 83 1.03 -2.53 12.82
CA GLN A 83 0.42 -3.11 11.63
C GLN A 83 -0.77 -4.01 11.94
N ASP A 84 -0.73 -4.85 12.99
CA ASP A 84 -1.87 -5.71 13.32
C ASP A 84 -3.13 -4.92 13.68
N THR A 85 -2.96 -3.80 14.38
CA THR A 85 -4.08 -2.89 14.67
C THR A 85 -4.56 -2.18 13.40
N ALA A 86 -3.64 -1.85 12.48
CA ALA A 86 -4.01 -1.26 11.19
C ALA A 86 -4.82 -2.23 10.33
N LEU A 87 -4.36 -3.48 10.16
CA LEU A 87 -5.08 -4.53 9.45
C LEU A 87 -6.45 -4.82 10.08
N GLU A 88 -6.54 -4.85 11.41
CA GLU A 88 -7.82 -4.95 12.12
C GLU A 88 -8.74 -3.76 11.79
N CYS A 89 -8.21 -2.54 11.73
CA CYS A 89 -8.96 -1.34 11.36
C CYS A 89 -9.48 -1.42 9.91
N PHE A 90 -8.62 -1.79 8.95
CA PHE A 90 -8.99 -1.97 7.54
C PHE A 90 -10.10 -3.00 7.38
N SER A 91 -10.00 -4.15 8.05
CA SER A 91 -11.05 -5.19 7.98
C SER A 91 -12.37 -4.70 8.58
N ARG A 92 -12.35 -3.93 9.67
CA ARG A 92 -13.58 -3.38 10.28
C ARG A 92 -14.31 -2.43 9.34
N VAL A 93 -13.61 -1.42 8.82
CA VAL A 93 -14.24 -0.47 7.90
C VAL A 93 -14.71 -1.16 6.62
N THR A 94 -14.00 -2.18 6.14
CA THR A 94 -14.43 -2.97 4.98
C THR A 94 -15.69 -3.79 5.26
N ASP A 95 -15.82 -4.41 6.44
CA ASP A 95 -17.03 -5.15 6.87
C ASP A 95 -18.25 -4.22 6.92
N ASP A 96 -18.09 -3.05 7.55
CA ASP A 96 -19.16 -2.08 7.72
C ASP A 96 -19.60 -1.50 6.37
N VAL A 97 -18.65 -1.12 5.50
CA VAL A 97 -18.96 -0.66 4.14
C VAL A 97 -19.64 -1.77 3.33
N THR A 98 -19.13 -3.00 3.36
CA THR A 98 -19.72 -4.09 2.56
C THR A 98 -21.18 -4.34 2.93
N LYS A 99 -21.50 -4.34 4.24
CA LYS A 99 -22.86 -4.54 4.73
C LYS A 99 -23.80 -3.41 4.35
N VAL A 100 -23.41 -2.16 4.59
CA VAL A 100 -24.25 -1.00 4.26
C VAL A 100 -24.50 -0.90 2.76
N MET A 101 -23.49 -1.18 1.95
CA MET A 101 -23.62 -1.17 0.49
C MET A 101 -24.51 -2.31 -0.03
N ASP A 102 -24.45 -3.51 0.56
CA ASP A 102 -25.36 -4.61 0.23
C ASP A 102 -26.82 -4.30 0.61
N GLU A 103 -27.05 -3.70 1.78
CA GLU A 103 -28.38 -3.25 2.22
C GLU A 103 -29.01 -2.22 1.27
N LEU A 104 -28.18 -1.44 0.57
CA LEU A 104 -28.58 -0.47 -0.44
C LEU A 104 -28.64 -1.08 -1.86
N GLU A 105 -28.55 -2.40 -2.00
CA GLU A 105 -28.56 -3.12 -3.29
C GLU A 105 -27.45 -2.65 -4.26
N MET A 106 -26.30 -2.24 -3.72
CA MET A 106 -25.11 -1.81 -4.45
C MET A 106 -23.87 -2.59 -3.98
N PRO A 107 -23.86 -3.92 -4.15
CA PRO A 107 -22.84 -4.77 -3.55
C PRO A 107 -21.44 -4.37 -4.00
N VAL A 108 -20.56 -4.17 -3.02
CA VAL A 108 -19.13 -3.96 -3.24
C VAL A 108 -18.38 -5.27 -3.01
N PHE A 109 -17.30 -5.48 -3.76
CA PHE A 109 -16.48 -6.69 -3.67
C PHE A 109 -15.00 -6.36 -3.62
N LEU A 110 -14.19 -7.21 -3.00
CA LEU A 110 -12.74 -7.00 -2.92
C LEU A 110 -12.13 -6.90 -4.32
N ILE A 111 -11.20 -5.96 -4.49
CA ILE A 111 -10.34 -5.84 -5.69
C ILE A 111 -8.88 -5.60 -5.29
N ALA A 112 -7.99 -5.48 -6.27
CA ALA A 112 -6.61 -5.05 -6.08
C ALA A 112 -5.87 -5.75 -4.93
N GLY A 113 -5.22 -5.00 -4.04
CA GLY A 113 -4.41 -5.53 -2.93
C GLY A 113 -5.24 -6.37 -1.95
N SER A 114 -6.48 -5.96 -1.68
CA SER A 114 -7.39 -6.69 -0.79
C SER A 114 -7.82 -8.04 -1.36
N LEU A 115 -8.21 -8.11 -2.64
CA LEU A 115 -8.55 -9.38 -3.28
C LEU A 115 -7.32 -10.28 -3.41
N LEU A 116 -6.16 -9.69 -3.70
CA LEU A 116 -4.89 -10.39 -3.79
C LEU A 116 -4.50 -10.99 -2.45
N GLY A 117 -4.71 -10.24 -1.36
CA GLY A 117 -4.60 -10.69 0.02
C GLY A 117 -5.45 -11.93 0.25
N TRP A 118 -6.75 -11.82 -0.02
CA TRP A 118 -7.72 -12.89 0.18
C TRP A 118 -7.30 -14.18 -0.56
N TYR A 119 -6.84 -14.04 -1.82
CA TYR A 119 -6.38 -15.17 -2.63
C TYR A 119 -5.06 -15.77 -2.12
N ARG A 120 -4.07 -14.91 -1.77
CA ARG A 120 -2.70 -15.36 -1.47
C ARG A 120 -2.46 -15.72 -0.02
N HIS A 121 -3.27 -15.25 0.91
CA HIS A 121 -3.01 -15.37 2.35
C HIS A 121 -4.16 -16.08 3.06
N ASN A 122 -4.72 -17.11 2.41
CA ASN A 122 -5.79 -17.93 2.97
C ASN A 122 -6.92 -17.09 3.57
N GLN A 123 -7.52 -16.23 2.73
CA GLN A 123 -8.60 -15.33 3.13
C GLN A 123 -8.19 -14.29 4.19
N SER A 124 -6.93 -13.85 4.17
CA SER A 124 -6.45 -12.74 5.02
C SER A 124 -6.08 -11.53 4.18
N GLN A 125 -5.84 -10.39 4.81
CA GLN A 125 -5.20 -9.25 4.13
C GLN A 125 -3.73 -9.56 3.84
N VAL A 126 -3.14 -8.81 2.91
CA VAL A 126 -1.68 -8.79 2.75
C VAL A 126 -1.08 -8.23 4.05
N PRO A 127 -0.17 -8.94 4.74
CA PRO A 127 0.28 -8.51 6.08
C PRO A 127 0.97 -7.14 6.14
N TRP A 128 1.36 -6.60 5.01
CA TRP A 128 2.05 -5.31 4.85
C TRP A 128 1.25 -4.30 4.01
N ASP A 129 -0.05 -4.53 3.83
CA ASP A 129 -0.93 -3.55 3.18
C ASP A 129 -1.17 -2.32 4.05
N LEU A 130 -1.62 -1.22 3.43
CA LEU A 130 -1.79 0.08 4.09
C LEU A 130 -3.22 0.63 4.02
N ASP A 131 -4.10 -0.10 3.34
CA ASP A 131 -5.49 0.25 3.06
C ASP A 131 -6.26 -1.01 2.63
N SER A 132 -7.56 -0.83 2.38
CA SER A 132 -8.41 -1.81 1.71
C SER A 132 -8.99 -1.21 0.43
N ASP A 133 -9.20 -2.03 -0.59
CA ASP A 133 -9.82 -1.67 -1.86
C ASP A 133 -11.04 -2.54 -2.14
N VAL A 134 -12.17 -1.91 -2.47
CA VAL A 134 -13.36 -2.58 -3.00
C VAL A 134 -13.80 -1.96 -4.32
N GLY A 135 -14.38 -2.77 -5.18
CA GLY A 135 -15.00 -2.37 -6.45
C GLY A 135 -16.50 -2.23 -6.31
N LEU A 136 -17.05 -1.18 -6.93
CA LEU A 136 -18.48 -0.94 -7.07
C LEU A 136 -18.83 -0.79 -8.54
N MET A 137 -19.78 -1.58 -9.03
CA MET A 137 -20.29 -1.39 -10.40
C MET A 137 -21.08 -0.08 -10.47
N ARG A 138 -20.69 0.82 -11.39
CA ARG A 138 -21.37 2.12 -11.51
C ARG A 138 -22.85 1.99 -11.84
N ASP A 139 -23.21 1.03 -12.71
CA ASP A 139 -24.62 0.77 -13.05
C ASP A 139 -25.45 0.38 -11.82
N ASP A 140 -24.88 -0.42 -10.91
CA ASP A 140 -25.55 -0.84 -9.68
C ASP A 140 -25.71 0.36 -8.74
N CYS A 141 -24.67 1.20 -8.63
CA CYS A 141 -24.76 2.45 -7.88
C CYS A 141 -25.83 3.38 -8.45
N ASP A 142 -25.85 3.65 -9.76
CA ASP A 142 -26.83 4.53 -10.40
C ASP A 142 -28.27 4.01 -10.19
N ALA A 143 -28.46 2.69 -10.33
CA ALA A 143 -29.74 2.05 -10.13
C ALA A 143 -30.20 2.12 -8.67
N ALA A 144 -29.31 1.88 -7.73
CA ALA A 144 -29.58 1.96 -6.30
C ALA A 144 -29.79 3.41 -5.84
N PHE A 145 -28.98 4.36 -6.27
CA PHE A 145 -29.13 5.77 -5.94
C PHE A 145 -30.46 6.34 -6.43
N LYS A 146 -30.95 5.90 -7.60
CA LYS A 146 -32.31 6.23 -8.06
C LYS A 146 -33.41 5.72 -7.12
N ARG A 147 -33.19 4.60 -6.43
CA ARG A 147 -34.15 4.00 -5.48
C ARG A 147 -34.04 4.60 -4.08
N TYR A 148 -32.83 4.84 -3.59
CA TYR A 148 -32.54 5.16 -2.20
C TYR A 148 -32.01 6.58 -1.96
N GLY A 149 -31.61 7.29 -3.00
CA GLY A 149 -30.98 8.61 -2.91
C GLY A 149 -31.89 9.71 -2.38
N GLY A 150 -33.22 9.63 -2.60
CA GLY A 150 -34.16 10.61 -2.05
C GLY A 150 -33.79 12.05 -2.40
N ASP A 151 -33.54 12.87 -1.38
CA ASP A 151 -33.16 14.28 -1.49
C ASP A 151 -31.63 14.50 -1.45
N TYR A 152 -30.82 13.44 -1.40
CA TYR A 152 -29.36 13.55 -1.43
C TYR A 152 -28.87 13.94 -2.83
N ASP A 153 -27.85 14.81 -2.90
CA ASP A 153 -27.27 15.25 -4.18
C ASP A 153 -26.34 14.19 -4.79
N ASN A 154 -25.67 13.41 -3.93
CA ASN A 154 -24.69 12.40 -4.32
C ASN A 154 -24.67 11.20 -3.37
N ILE A 155 -23.96 10.14 -3.76
CA ILE A 155 -23.86 8.89 -3.00
C ILE A 155 -23.17 9.06 -1.63
N LEU A 156 -22.27 10.04 -1.46
CA LEU A 156 -21.54 10.23 -0.21
C LEU A 156 -22.48 10.65 0.90
N ASP A 157 -23.37 11.62 0.65
CA ASP A 157 -24.34 12.10 1.64
C ASP A 157 -25.30 10.99 2.07
N LEU A 158 -25.73 10.14 1.12
CA LEU A 158 -26.54 8.97 1.43
C LEU A 158 -25.77 7.99 2.34
N LEU A 159 -24.50 7.72 2.04
CA LEU A 159 -23.70 6.80 2.84
C LEU A 159 -23.37 7.37 4.21
N GLU A 160 -23.14 8.67 4.35
CA GLU A 160 -22.91 9.31 5.65
C GLU A 160 -24.12 9.16 6.57
N ASP A 161 -25.34 9.33 6.04
CA ASP A 161 -26.58 9.09 6.77
C ASP A 161 -26.74 7.61 7.18
N LYS A 162 -26.39 6.67 6.29
CA LYS A 162 -26.54 5.23 6.56
C LYS A 162 -25.50 4.66 7.50
N MET A 163 -24.25 5.09 7.40
CA MET A 163 -23.16 4.61 8.25
C MET A 163 -23.17 5.29 9.62
N GLY A 164 -23.72 6.51 9.71
CA GLY A 164 -23.87 7.24 10.96
C GLY A 164 -22.57 7.87 11.45
N PRO A 165 -22.57 8.41 12.69
CA PRO A 165 -21.45 9.16 13.22
C PRO A 165 -20.22 8.28 13.45
N GLY A 166 -19.04 8.82 13.14
CA GLY A 166 -17.75 8.12 13.31
C GLY A 166 -17.08 7.73 12.00
N TYR A 167 -17.78 7.88 10.88
CA TYR A 167 -17.23 7.74 9.54
C TYR A 167 -17.03 9.10 8.88
N HIS A 168 -15.98 9.19 8.06
CA HIS A 168 -15.75 10.30 7.13
C HIS A 168 -15.76 9.72 5.72
N ILE A 169 -16.62 10.25 4.85
CA ILE A 169 -16.78 9.77 3.49
C ILE A 169 -16.46 10.91 2.53
N ALA A 170 -15.54 10.70 1.60
CA ALA A 170 -15.17 11.74 0.65
C ALA A 170 -14.73 11.15 -0.69
N ALA A 171 -15.07 11.85 -1.78
CA ALA A 171 -14.53 11.54 -3.10
C ALA A 171 -13.05 11.94 -3.20
N ARG A 172 -12.29 11.24 -4.05
CA ARG A 172 -10.87 11.51 -4.28
C ARG A 172 -10.58 11.77 -5.74
N LEU A 173 -9.58 12.61 -5.98
CA LEU A 173 -8.93 12.67 -7.28
C LEU A 173 -8.05 11.43 -7.45
N THR A 174 -8.49 10.52 -8.32
CA THR A 174 -7.82 9.26 -8.58
C THR A 174 -6.33 9.41 -8.94
N GLY A 175 -5.50 8.61 -8.29
CA GLY A 175 -4.03 8.62 -8.45
C GLY A 175 -3.31 9.78 -7.75
N VAL A 176 -4.04 10.75 -7.19
CA VAL A 176 -3.50 11.88 -6.41
C VAL A 176 -3.88 11.75 -4.93
N GLY A 177 -5.06 11.18 -4.63
CA GLY A 177 -5.54 10.95 -3.27
C GLY A 177 -6.05 12.20 -2.55
N SER A 178 -6.12 13.34 -3.23
CA SER A 178 -6.69 14.57 -2.68
C SER A 178 -8.21 14.49 -2.63
N GLU A 179 -8.81 14.86 -1.50
CA GLU A 179 -10.26 14.97 -1.35
C GLU A 179 -10.83 15.98 -2.35
N LEU A 180 -11.92 15.60 -3.01
CA LEU A 180 -12.71 16.49 -3.84
C LEU A 180 -13.79 17.18 -2.99
N PRO A 181 -14.22 18.41 -3.33
CA PRO A 181 -15.40 19.02 -2.72
C PRO A 181 -16.61 18.10 -2.83
N SER A 182 -17.44 18.01 -1.80
CA SER A 182 -18.62 17.13 -1.79
C SER A 182 -19.64 17.49 -2.88
N ASP A 183 -19.71 18.76 -3.30
CA ASP A 183 -20.56 19.27 -4.37
C ASP A 183 -19.94 19.15 -5.78
N SER A 184 -18.78 18.50 -5.91
CA SER A 184 -18.08 18.38 -7.21
C SER A 184 -18.73 17.40 -8.19
N PHE A 185 -19.67 16.58 -7.73
CA PHE A 185 -20.42 15.64 -8.55
C PHE A 185 -21.83 15.38 -8.00
N THR A 186 -22.68 14.77 -8.82
CA THR A 186 -24.03 14.35 -8.45
C THR A 186 -24.22 12.85 -8.70
N GLY A 187 -25.14 12.24 -7.96
CA GLY A 187 -25.39 10.80 -8.00
C GLY A 187 -24.13 9.99 -7.71
N CYS A 188 -23.82 9.03 -8.59
CA CYS A 188 -22.63 8.17 -8.51
C CYS A 188 -21.49 8.61 -9.44
N ASN A 189 -21.49 9.87 -9.91
CA ASN A 189 -20.53 10.34 -10.91
C ASN A 189 -19.16 10.75 -10.32
N THR A 190 -18.53 9.84 -9.58
CA THR A 190 -17.13 9.95 -9.11
C THR A 190 -16.35 8.71 -9.52
N ASP A 191 -15.03 8.80 -9.70
CA ASP A 191 -14.19 7.65 -10.07
C ASP A 191 -13.83 6.81 -8.84
N GLU A 192 -13.74 7.47 -7.70
CA GLU A 192 -13.24 6.92 -6.45
C GLU A 192 -13.79 7.74 -5.29
N PHE A 193 -14.15 7.07 -4.21
CA PHE A 193 -14.35 7.68 -2.91
C PHE A 193 -13.83 6.74 -1.85
N TYR A 194 -13.66 7.23 -0.62
CA TYR A 194 -13.25 6.37 0.48
C TYR A 194 -14.13 6.58 1.68
N VAL A 195 -14.14 5.56 2.55
CA VAL A 195 -14.74 5.62 3.87
C VAL A 195 -13.64 5.46 4.89
N ARG A 196 -13.53 6.41 5.81
CA ARG A 196 -12.50 6.47 6.85
C ARG A 196 -13.12 6.41 8.23
N MET A 197 -12.46 5.72 9.14
CA MET A 197 -12.77 5.70 10.56
C MET A 197 -11.50 5.71 11.41
N ASP A 198 -11.65 6.00 12.70
CA ASP A 198 -10.59 5.87 13.68
C ASP A 198 -10.83 4.65 14.60
N TYR A 199 -9.82 3.81 14.76
CA TYR A 199 -9.86 2.64 15.62
C TYR A 199 -8.58 2.50 16.43
N LYS A 200 -8.69 2.47 17.77
CA LYS A 200 -7.55 2.33 18.70
C LYS A 200 -6.39 3.30 18.38
N GLY A 201 -6.72 4.53 17.96
CA GLY A 201 -5.74 5.56 17.61
C GLY A 201 -5.11 5.40 16.21
N GLN A 202 -5.58 4.46 15.39
CA GLN A 202 -5.25 4.34 13.98
C GLN A 202 -6.38 4.90 13.12
N THR A 203 -6.04 5.79 12.20
CA THR A 203 -6.93 6.23 11.15
C THR A 203 -6.80 5.28 9.97
N CYS A 204 -7.89 4.63 9.57
CA CYS A 204 -7.90 3.70 8.46
C CYS A 204 -9.00 4.03 7.46
N HIS A 205 -8.85 3.52 6.24
CA HIS A 205 -9.84 3.74 5.20
C HIS A 205 -9.94 2.53 4.27
N VAL A 206 -11.08 2.46 3.58
CA VAL A 206 -11.31 1.61 2.41
C VAL A 206 -11.60 2.52 1.23
N ASP A 207 -10.89 2.32 0.13
CA ASP A 207 -11.15 2.98 -1.14
C ASP A 207 -12.22 2.17 -1.92
N VAL A 208 -13.27 2.86 -2.35
CA VAL A 208 -14.36 2.34 -3.18
C VAL A 208 -14.18 2.84 -4.59
N TRP A 209 -13.80 1.91 -5.47
CA TRP A 209 -13.48 2.17 -6.86
C TRP A 209 -14.72 1.99 -7.75
N MET A 210 -15.09 3.04 -8.47
CA MET A 210 -16.22 2.98 -9.40
C MET A 210 -15.81 2.31 -10.71
N LEU A 211 -16.32 1.11 -10.91
CA LEU A 211 -16.04 0.27 -12.06
C LEU A 211 -17.06 0.55 -13.17
N SER A 212 -16.57 1.02 -14.31
CA SER A 212 -17.40 1.49 -15.41
C SER A 212 -17.34 0.58 -16.62
N GLN A 213 -18.50 0.29 -17.21
CA GLN A 213 -18.57 -0.45 -18.46
C GLN A 213 -18.00 0.38 -19.61
N GLN A 214 -17.16 -0.25 -20.43
CA GLN A 214 -16.39 0.41 -21.48
C GLN A 214 -17.25 1.13 -22.52
N ASP A 215 -18.44 0.61 -22.80
CA ASP A 215 -19.40 1.15 -23.76
C ASP A 215 -20.27 2.28 -23.19
N LYS A 216 -20.31 2.43 -21.85
CA LYS A 216 -21.12 3.46 -21.16
C LYS A 216 -20.33 4.68 -20.71
N TRP A 217 -19.00 4.58 -20.58
CA TRP A 217 -18.16 5.72 -20.19
C TRP A 217 -17.93 6.73 -21.32
N SER A 218 -18.44 7.96 -21.21
CA SER A 218 -17.95 9.09 -22.03
C SER A 218 -18.55 10.46 -21.64
N ARG A 219 -17.81 11.25 -20.84
CA ARG A 219 -17.83 12.74 -20.99
C ARG A 219 -16.57 13.26 -21.71
N GLU A 220 -15.48 12.48 -21.71
CA GLU A 220 -14.22 12.80 -22.40
C GLU A 220 -13.70 11.54 -23.13
N ALA A 221 -13.48 11.65 -24.45
CA ALA A 221 -13.17 10.50 -25.32
C ALA A 221 -11.78 9.87 -25.09
N ASP A 222 -10.89 10.57 -24.40
CA ASP A 222 -9.50 10.21 -24.12
C ASP A 222 -9.33 9.41 -22.81
N LYS A 223 -10.29 9.49 -21.89
CA LYS A 223 -10.34 8.71 -20.63
C LYS A 223 -11.22 7.46 -20.70
N LYS A 224 -11.63 7.04 -21.89
CA LYS A 224 -12.40 5.81 -22.08
C LYS A 224 -11.63 4.61 -21.54
N CYS A 225 -12.36 3.71 -20.91
CA CYS A 225 -11.93 2.36 -20.65
C CYS A 225 -11.37 1.73 -21.93
N LYS A 226 -10.14 1.18 -21.90
CA LYS A 226 -9.47 0.60 -23.07
C LYS A 226 -9.11 -0.85 -22.82
N CYS A 227 -10.12 -1.67 -22.56
CA CYS A 227 -9.86 -3.07 -22.30
C CYS A 227 -9.43 -3.81 -23.57
N PRO A 228 -8.40 -4.67 -23.46
CA PRO A 228 -7.90 -5.44 -24.59
C PRO A 228 -8.99 -6.40 -25.09
N ASP A 229 -8.89 -6.78 -26.37
CA ASP A 229 -9.90 -7.64 -26.98
C ASP A 229 -9.97 -9.06 -26.42
N SER A 230 -8.97 -9.45 -25.65
CA SER A 230 -8.96 -10.70 -24.88
C SER A 230 -9.97 -10.74 -23.74
N VAL A 231 -10.49 -9.59 -23.28
CA VAL A 231 -11.51 -9.53 -22.23
C VAL A 231 -12.90 -9.65 -22.86
N GLU A 232 -13.72 -10.55 -22.34
CA GLU A 232 -15.08 -10.78 -22.86
C GLU A 232 -15.99 -9.56 -22.63
N PHE A 233 -16.91 -9.30 -23.57
CA PHE A 233 -17.89 -8.22 -23.49
C PHE A 233 -19.15 -8.67 -22.71
N PRO A 234 -19.79 -7.82 -21.88
CA PRO A 234 -19.45 -6.43 -21.60
C PRO A 234 -18.19 -6.28 -20.74
N ARG A 235 -17.33 -5.33 -21.10
CA ARG A 235 -16.04 -5.08 -20.43
C ARG A 235 -16.19 -3.97 -19.42
N VAL A 236 -15.51 -4.11 -18.31
CA VAL A 236 -15.47 -3.14 -17.21
C VAL A 236 -14.02 -2.83 -16.93
N CYS A 237 -13.73 -1.59 -16.57
CA CYS A 237 -12.44 -1.30 -15.97
C CYS A 237 -12.54 -0.31 -14.82
N ARG A 238 -11.52 -0.43 -13.98
CA ARG A 238 -11.15 0.59 -13.01
C ARG A 238 -10.38 1.69 -13.75
N TRP A 239 -9.27 1.33 -14.39
CA TRP A 239 -8.37 2.19 -15.17
C TRP A 239 -8.09 1.55 -16.54
N PRO A 240 -7.48 2.24 -17.52
CA PRO A 240 -7.30 1.72 -18.88
C PRO A 240 -6.68 0.31 -18.99
N ASN A 241 -5.90 -0.13 -17.98
CA ASN A 241 -5.21 -1.43 -17.99
C ASN A 241 -5.72 -2.43 -16.93
N ALA A 242 -6.70 -2.07 -16.09
CA ALA A 242 -7.27 -2.96 -15.06
C ALA A 242 -8.69 -3.34 -15.48
N CYS A 243 -8.79 -4.40 -16.28
CA CYS A 243 -9.97 -4.74 -17.06
C CYS A 243 -10.51 -6.13 -16.73
N SER A 244 -11.83 -6.27 -16.64
CA SER A 244 -12.51 -7.55 -16.43
C SER A 244 -13.77 -7.61 -17.29
N SER A 245 -14.28 -8.81 -17.57
CA SER A 245 -15.65 -8.92 -18.06
C SER A 245 -16.61 -8.66 -16.91
N VAL A 246 -17.82 -8.17 -17.19
CA VAL A 246 -18.89 -8.07 -16.19
C VAL A 246 -19.09 -9.44 -15.51
N SER A 247 -19.04 -10.54 -16.28
CA SER A 247 -19.26 -11.90 -15.78
C SER A 247 -18.19 -12.39 -14.79
N ASP A 248 -17.01 -11.78 -14.78
CA ASP A 248 -15.95 -12.11 -13.82
C ASP A 248 -16.18 -11.41 -12.47
N LEU A 249 -16.94 -10.30 -12.47
CA LEU A 249 -17.21 -9.49 -11.29
C LEU A 249 -18.53 -9.88 -10.62
N VAL A 250 -19.60 -10.05 -11.41
CA VAL A 250 -20.97 -10.21 -10.90
C VAL A 250 -21.61 -11.57 -11.26
N PRO A 251 -22.53 -12.09 -10.42
CA PRO A 251 -22.82 -11.62 -9.07
C PRO A 251 -21.65 -11.94 -8.13
N PRO A 252 -21.28 -11.03 -7.21
CA PRO A 252 -20.30 -11.35 -6.19
C PRO A 252 -20.90 -12.30 -5.14
N SER A 253 -20.04 -12.91 -4.33
CA SER A 253 -20.45 -13.87 -3.30
C SER A 253 -19.85 -13.54 -1.94
N TRP A 254 -20.61 -13.78 -0.88
CA TRP A 254 -20.15 -13.59 0.50
C TRP A 254 -18.98 -14.53 0.85
N SER A 255 -17.99 -13.96 1.52
CA SER A 255 -16.83 -14.65 2.08
C SER A 255 -16.37 -13.92 3.34
N THR A 256 -15.18 -14.28 3.82
CA THR A 256 -14.53 -13.62 4.94
C THR A 256 -13.15 -13.13 4.57
N GLN A 257 -12.70 -12.04 5.20
CA GLN A 257 -11.30 -11.63 5.16
C GLN A 257 -10.78 -11.29 6.56
N THR A 258 -9.70 -11.93 6.98
CA THR A 258 -9.08 -11.68 8.28
C THR A 258 -7.98 -10.61 8.18
N GLY A 259 -8.03 -9.63 9.08
CA GLY A 259 -7.00 -8.61 9.27
C GLY A 259 -6.75 -8.41 10.76
N GLY A 260 -5.50 -8.57 11.20
CA GLY A 260 -5.17 -8.59 12.63
C GLY A 260 -6.00 -9.65 13.37
N ASN A 261 -6.71 -9.23 14.43
CA ASN A 261 -7.57 -10.09 15.24
C ASN A 261 -9.07 -10.03 14.86
N TYR A 262 -9.39 -9.53 13.67
CA TYR A 262 -10.76 -9.36 13.22
C TYR A 262 -11.02 -10.01 11.87
N THR A 263 -12.16 -10.68 11.76
CA THR A 263 -12.62 -11.32 10.52
C THR A 263 -13.83 -10.57 9.99
N ALA A 264 -13.63 -9.86 8.88
CA ALA A 264 -14.67 -9.14 8.16
C ALA A 264 -15.52 -10.08 7.32
N ASN A 265 -16.80 -9.76 7.15
CA ASN A 265 -17.62 -10.32 6.07
C ASN A 265 -17.43 -9.41 4.86
N VAL A 266 -17.02 -10.01 3.76
CA VAL A 266 -16.69 -9.29 2.53
C VAL A 266 -17.35 -10.01 1.36
N MET A 267 -17.50 -9.34 0.23
CA MET A 267 -17.85 -10.03 -1.01
C MET A 267 -16.64 -10.20 -1.91
N ILE A 268 -16.63 -11.32 -2.64
CA ILE A 268 -15.59 -11.69 -3.60
C ILE A 268 -16.24 -11.71 -4.98
N PRO A 269 -15.58 -11.17 -6.02
CA PRO A 269 -16.11 -11.22 -7.38
C PRO A 269 -16.34 -12.67 -7.85
N ASN A 270 -17.20 -12.85 -8.86
CA ASN A 270 -17.61 -14.18 -9.35
C ASN A 270 -16.44 -15.08 -9.78
N LYS A 271 -15.40 -14.51 -10.41
CA LYS A 271 -14.18 -15.20 -10.82
C LYS A 271 -12.93 -14.47 -10.31
N PRO A 272 -12.58 -14.62 -9.02
CA PRO A 272 -11.55 -13.79 -8.39
C PRO A 272 -10.15 -13.99 -8.98
N ILE A 273 -9.83 -15.21 -9.43
CA ILE A 273 -8.55 -15.52 -10.06
C ILE A 273 -8.42 -14.81 -11.40
N ASP A 274 -9.46 -14.82 -12.24
CA ASP A 274 -9.46 -14.17 -13.54
C ASP A 274 -9.34 -12.65 -13.39
N VAL A 275 -10.06 -12.05 -12.43
CA VAL A 275 -9.94 -10.63 -12.09
C VAL A 275 -8.50 -10.25 -11.71
N LEU A 276 -7.88 -11.02 -10.80
CA LEU A 276 -6.50 -10.76 -10.39
C LEU A 276 -5.50 -10.98 -11.53
N GLN A 277 -5.71 -11.99 -12.39
CA GLN A 277 -4.83 -12.26 -13.53
C GLN A 277 -4.92 -11.16 -14.59
N ASN A 278 -6.10 -10.58 -14.80
CA ASN A 278 -6.23 -9.46 -15.72
C ASN A 278 -5.54 -8.19 -15.19
N GLU A 279 -5.53 -7.99 -13.87
CA GLU A 279 -4.91 -6.81 -13.24
C GLU A 279 -3.38 -6.93 -13.08
N TYR A 280 -2.90 -8.10 -12.61
CA TYR A 280 -1.49 -8.30 -12.25
C TYR A 280 -0.73 -9.23 -13.20
N GLY A 281 -1.42 -9.88 -14.13
CA GLY A 281 -0.86 -10.96 -14.94
C GLY A 281 -0.57 -12.18 -14.09
N ASN A 282 0.71 -12.43 -13.80
CA ASN A 282 1.09 -13.57 -12.97
C ASN A 282 0.85 -13.27 -11.49
N ILE A 283 -0.20 -13.87 -10.93
CA ILE A 283 -0.61 -13.71 -9.54
C ILE A 283 0.08 -14.70 -8.59
N GLY A 284 1.01 -15.53 -9.08
CA GLY A 284 1.86 -16.35 -8.22
C GLY A 284 2.75 -15.49 -7.33
N LEU A 285 2.94 -15.92 -6.09
CA LEU A 285 3.93 -15.32 -5.20
C LEU A 285 5.11 -16.27 -5.10
N TYR A 286 6.28 -15.79 -5.51
CA TYR A 286 7.51 -16.57 -5.49
C TYR A 286 8.27 -16.18 -4.22
N ASN A 287 8.56 -17.16 -3.36
CA ASN A 287 9.34 -16.97 -2.15
C ASN A 287 10.72 -16.33 -2.51
N MET A 288 11.42 -15.62 -1.64
CA MET A 288 12.66 -14.87 -1.92
C MET A 288 12.66 -13.91 -3.13
N LYS A 289 11.50 -13.57 -3.72
CA LYS A 289 11.39 -12.50 -4.74
C LYS A 289 10.90 -11.22 -4.09
N ARG A 290 11.26 -10.10 -4.70
CA ARG A 290 10.84 -8.77 -4.23
C ARG A 290 9.32 -8.70 -4.17
N ILE A 291 8.82 -8.10 -3.09
CA ILE A 291 7.41 -7.74 -2.96
C ILE A 291 7.10 -6.69 -4.03
N PRO A 292 6.19 -6.98 -4.98
CA PRO A 292 5.88 -6.04 -6.05
C PRO A 292 5.08 -4.85 -5.50
N VAL A 293 5.40 -3.65 -6.00
CA VAL A 293 4.50 -2.47 -5.98
C VAL A 293 3.95 -2.08 -4.59
N ASN A 294 4.76 -2.13 -3.52
CA ASN A 294 4.36 -1.66 -2.18
C ASN A 294 5.19 -0.44 -1.71
N TYR A 295 4.57 0.64 -1.25
CA TYR A 295 5.28 1.87 -0.87
C TYR A 295 6.31 1.68 0.26
N ASN A 296 5.99 0.87 1.27
CA ASN A 296 6.85 0.66 2.44
C ASN A 296 7.82 -0.52 2.26
N PHE A 297 7.45 -1.52 1.45
CA PHE A 297 8.15 -2.80 1.36
C PHE A 297 8.74 -3.11 -0.03
N ARG A 298 8.86 -2.10 -0.91
CA ARG A 298 9.45 -2.22 -2.28
C ARG A 298 10.83 -2.90 -2.34
N ASN A 299 11.64 -2.78 -1.29
CA ASN A 299 12.96 -3.41 -1.21
C ASN A 299 13.00 -4.61 -0.27
N PHE A 300 11.85 -5.23 0.01
CA PHE A 300 11.74 -6.46 0.79
C PHE A 300 11.35 -7.62 -0.11
N ALA A 301 11.60 -8.83 0.36
CA ALA A 301 11.15 -10.09 -0.21
C ALA A 301 10.35 -10.87 0.82
N LEU A 302 9.34 -11.60 0.35
CA LEU A 302 8.70 -12.62 1.16
C LEU A 302 9.63 -13.82 1.22
N VAL A 303 9.90 -14.36 2.39
CA VAL A 303 10.62 -15.63 2.56
C VAL A 303 9.70 -16.63 3.24
N VAL A 304 9.62 -17.84 2.68
CA VAL A 304 8.90 -18.97 3.28
C VAL A 304 9.92 -19.99 3.79
N GLY A 305 9.87 -20.29 5.07
CA GLY A 305 10.79 -21.24 5.71
C GLY A 305 10.46 -21.49 7.17
N ASP A 306 11.26 -22.32 7.83
CA ASP A 306 11.16 -22.55 9.27
C ASP A 306 12.21 -21.72 10.02
N PRO A 307 11.86 -21.05 11.14
CA PRO A 307 12.86 -20.43 12.00
C PRO A 307 13.73 -21.51 12.64
N ILE A 308 15.04 -21.30 12.69
CA ILE A 308 15.97 -22.22 13.37
C ILE A 308 16.90 -21.45 14.31
N ASP A 309 17.03 -21.96 15.54
CA ASP A 309 17.80 -21.32 16.61
C ASP A 309 19.32 -21.58 16.48
N TRP A 310 19.71 -22.58 15.70
CA TRP A 310 21.10 -23.00 15.60
C TRP A 310 21.41 -23.65 14.25
N VAL A 311 22.62 -23.41 13.75
CA VAL A 311 23.15 -24.07 12.55
C VAL A 311 24.22 -25.06 13.02
N GLU A 312 23.95 -26.35 12.85
CA GLU A 312 24.90 -27.44 13.11
C GLU A 312 26.02 -27.40 12.07
N ASP A 313 27.13 -26.72 12.39
CA ASP A 313 28.47 -26.74 11.73
C ASP A 313 28.56 -26.68 10.18
N GLN A 314 27.49 -26.31 9.47
CA GLN A 314 27.44 -26.28 7.99
C GLN A 314 27.87 -24.93 7.37
N VAL A 315 28.44 -24.01 8.13
CA VAL A 315 29.08 -22.81 7.53
C VAL A 315 30.51 -23.20 7.16
N PRO A 316 30.90 -23.25 5.87
CA PRO A 316 32.30 -23.27 5.51
C PRO A 316 32.88 -21.96 6.02
N THR A 317 33.60 -22.02 7.13
CA THR A 317 34.36 -20.90 7.67
C THR A 317 35.56 -20.66 6.75
N ALA A 318 35.30 -20.15 5.55
CA ALA A 318 36.30 -19.35 4.86
C ALA A 318 36.41 -18.03 5.63
N ARG A 319 37.06 -18.08 6.80
CA ARG A 319 37.60 -16.86 7.43
C ARG A 319 38.55 -16.26 6.40
N PRO A 320 38.44 -14.97 6.05
CA PRO A 320 39.51 -14.31 5.35
C PRO A 320 40.75 -14.45 6.23
N ILE A 321 41.83 -15.00 5.68
CA ILE A 321 43.16 -14.94 6.27
C ILE A 321 43.54 -13.46 6.27
N LEU A 322 43.20 -12.78 7.36
CA LEU A 322 43.65 -11.42 7.62
C LEU A 322 45.10 -11.55 8.10
N TRP A 323 46.01 -11.13 7.23
CA TRP A 323 47.45 -11.06 7.41
C TRP A 323 47.85 -10.63 8.82
N ASP A 324 48.85 -11.34 9.36
CA ASP A 324 49.73 -10.85 10.42
C ASP A 324 50.14 -9.40 10.13
N MET A 325 49.64 -8.45 10.91
CA MET A 325 50.28 -7.15 11.05
C MET A 325 50.82 -7.03 12.48
N PRO A 326 52.13 -6.76 12.65
CA PRO A 326 52.69 -6.53 13.96
C PRO A 326 52.12 -5.24 14.55
N ALA A 327 51.70 -5.32 15.81
CA ALA A 327 51.25 -4.18 16.60
C ALA A 327 52.36 -3.13 16.68
N ASN A 328 52.10 -1.93 16.14
CA ASN A 328 53.02 -0.79 16.23
C ASN A 328 52.31 0.33 17.03
N PRO A 329 52.64 0.53 18.31
CA PRO A 329 51.93 1.47 19.17
C PRO A 329 52.55 2.87 19.02
N LEU A 330 52.24 3.59 17.93
CA LEU A 330 52.68 4.99 17.79
C LEU A 330 51.79 5.92 16.94
N PHE A 331 50.61 5.46 16.47
CA PHE A 331 49.81 6.25 15.51
C PHE A 331 48.49 6.86 16.03
N VAL A 332 48.21 6.82 17.34
CA VAL A 332 46.88 7.25 17.86
C VAL A 332 46.82 8.72 18.35
N SER A 333 47.92 9.48 18.36
CA SER A 333 47.92 10.79 19.06
C SER A 333 47.75 12.05 18.19
N ILE A 334 47.76 12.00 16.85
CA ILE A 334 47.88 13.26 16.05
C ILE A 334 46.64 13.60 15.20
N PHE A 335 45.72 12.66 14.93
CA PHE A 335 44.58 12.92 14.03
C PHE A 335 43.23 13.22 14.71
N GLY A 336 43.10 12.99 16.03
CA GLY A 336 41.83 13.14 16.74
C GLY A 336 41.41 14.60 17.02
N THR A 337 42.37 15.50 17.26
CA THR A 337 42.07 16.88 17.69
C THR A 337 41.75 17.82 16.52
N SER A 338 42.28 17.55 15.34
CA SER A 338 42.10 18.41 14.16
C SER A 338 40.71 18.27 13.51
N VAL A 339 40.10 17.08 13.58
CA VAL A 339 38.77 16.81 12.99
C VAL A 339 37.65 17.42 13.83
N ILE A 340 37.81 17.44 15.16
CA ILE A 340 36.81 17.98 16.09
C ILE A 340 36.71 19.51 15.98
N LEU A 341 37.83 20.21 15.80
CA LEU A 341 37.84 21.66 15.60
C LEU A 341 37.20 22.09 14.26
N LEU A 342 37.36 21.27 13.20
CA LEU A 342 36.74 21.53 11.90
C LEU A 342 35.21 21.39 11.94
N LEU A 343 34.71 20.39 12.67
CA LEU A 343 33.27 20.15 12.86
C LEU A 343 32.61 21.27 13.68
N CYS A 344 33.28 21.77 14.73
CA CYS A 344 32.76 22.90 15.51
C CYS A 344 32.70 24.21 14.69
N ALA A 345 33.67 24.45 13.80
CA ALA A 345 33.66 25.63 12.93
C ALA A 345 32.54 25.59 11.87
N LEU A 346 32.26 24.41 11.30
CA LEU A 346 31.17 24.21 10.33
C LEU A 346 29.78 24.42 10.96
N ILE A 347 29.58 23.94 12.19
CA ILE A 347 28.32 24.13 12.91
C ILE A 347 28.09 25.61 13.26
N ALA A 348 29.13 26.33 13.69
CA ALA A 348 29.05 27.77 13.96
C ALA A 348 28.72 28.58 12.69
N PHE A 349 29.27 28.20 11.54
CA PHE A 349 29.01 28.85 10.26
C PHE A 349 27.56 28.63 9.77
N CYS A 350 27.02 27.42 9.95
CA CYS A 350 25.63 27.09 9.59
C CYS A 350 24.61 27.85 10.46
N VAL A 351 24.87 28.00 11.77
CA VAL A 351 23.99 28.75 12.68
C VAL A 351 24.04 30.26 12.38
N TYR A 352 25.20 30.80 12.00
CA TYR A 352 25.34 32.21 11.62
C TYR A 352 24.57 32.56 10.33
N LYS A 353 24.59 31.68 9.31
CA LYS A 353 23.91 31.92 8.03
C LYS A 353 22.38 31.87 8.15
N ARG A 354 21.84 31.05 9.05
CA ARG A 354 20.38 30.89 9.25
C ARG A 354 19.72 32.11 9.89
N LYS A 355 20.47 32.92 10.65
CA LYS A 355 19.94 34.14 11.31
C LYS A 355 19.78 35.37 10.39
N ARG A 356 20.23 35.32 9.14
CA ARG A 356 20.20 36.49 8.22
C ARG A 356 19.34 36.36 6.96
N SER A 357 18.63 35.26 6.76
CA SER A 357 17.78 35.10 5.57
C SER A 357 16.30 35.30 5.90
N HIS A 358 15.91 36.52 6.23
CA HIS A 358 14.50 36.96 6.13
C HIS A 358 14.31 37.67 4.79
N ARG A 359 13.63 36.98 3.87
CA ARG A 359 12.79 37.46 2.75
C ARG A 359 12.83 36.42 1.64
N VAL A 360 11.74 35.68 1.47
CA VAL A 360 11.42 35.08 0.17
C VAL A 360 10.03 35.55 -0.20
N ALA A 361 9.99 36.20 -1.35
CA ALA A 361 8.84 36.75 -2.01
C ALA A 361 8.01 35.64 -2.64
N TYR A 362 6.68 35.81 -2.64
CA TYR A 362 5.78 35.04 -3.47
C TYR A 362 6.01 35.43 -4.93
N THR A 363 6.33 34.44 -5.77
CA THR A 363 6.34 34.61 -7.23
C THR A 363 5.38 33.57 -7.79
N SER A 364 4.29 34.06 -8.39
CA SER A 364 3.32 33.29 -9.17
C SER A 364 4.00 32.71 -10.41
N LEU A 365 3.92 31.39 -10.58
CA LEU A 365 4.31 30.71 -11.81
C LEU A 365 3.11 30.68 -12.76
N GLU A 366 3.16 31.59 -13.71
CA GLU A 366 2.30 31.64 -14.89
C GLU A 366 2.77 30.54 -15.86
N MET A 367 1.95 29.51 -16.09
CA MET A 367 2.25 28.45 -17.05
C MET A 367 2.07 28.99 -18.47
N GLN A 368 3.19 29.18 -19.16
CA GLN A 368 3.24 29.44 -20.60
C GLN A 368 2.73 28.22 -21.38
N GLN A 369 1.70 28.42 -22.21
CA GLN A 369 1.29 27.48 -23.25
C GLN A 369 2.41 27.33 -24.30
N PRO A 370 2.68 26.11 -24.80
CA PRO A 370 3.51 25.94 -25.98
C PRO A 370 2.73 26.33 -27.26
N PRO A 371 3.42 26.79 -28.31
CA PRO A 371 2.81 27.39 -29.50
C PRO A 371 2.12 26.34 -30.38
N SER A 372 0.98 26.75 -30.94
CA SER A 372 0.27 26.03 -31.98
C SER A 372 1.08 26.02 -33.29
N THR A 373 1.51 24.85 -33.73
CA THR A 373 1.92 24.64 -35.11
C THR A 373 0.67 24.46 -35.96
N ALA A 374 0.35 25.49 -36.73
CA ALA A 374 -0.48 25.40 -37.91
C ALA A 374 0.18 24.47 -38.94
N LEU A 375 -0.56 23.51 -39.46
CA LEU A 375 -0.32 22.94 -40.78
C LEU A 375 -1.60 23.04 -41.60
N ALA A 376 -1.40 23.66 -42.75
CA ALA A 376 -2.40 23.95 -43.75
C ALA A 376 -2.85 22.69 -44.50
N GLY A 377 -4.15 22.67 -44.79
CA GLY A 377 -4.80 22.26 -46.04
C GLY A 377 -4.20 21.14 -46.88
N THR A 378 -5.03 20.13 -47.13
CA THR A 378 -5.40 19.72 -48.50
C THR A 378 -6.83 19.19 -48.47
N ALA A 379 -7.69 19.86 -49.22
CA ALA A 379 -8.96 19.33 -49.71
C ALA A 379 -8.67 18.27 -50.77
N ILE A 380 -9.44 17.17 -50.76
CA ILE A 380 -9.78 16.38 -51.94
C ILE A 380 -11.24 16.00 -51.77
N ASP A 381 -12.03 16.47 -52.73
CA ASP A 381 -13.42 16.12 -52.97
C ASP A 381 -13.56 14.70 -53.58
N ASP A 382 -14.81 14.22 -53.49
CA ASP A 382 -15.53 13.35 -54.43
C ASP A 382 -15.58 11.81 -54.26
N GLU A 383 -16.86 11.39 -54.17
CA GLU A 383 -17.52 10.19 -54.73
C GLU A 383 -17.17 8.78 -54.19
N VAL A 384 -18.05 8.25 -53.32
CA VAL A 384 -19.16 7.28 -53.60
C VAL A 384 -19.80 6.86 -52.28
#